data_AF-A0A7S2MN65-F1
#
_entry.id   AF-A0A7S2MN65-F1
#
_cell.length_a   1.000
_cell.length_b   1.000
_cell.length_c   1.000
_cell.angle_alpha   90.00
_cell.angle_beta   90.00
_cell.angle_gamma   90.00
#
_symmetry.space_group_name_H-M   'P 1'
#
loop_
_entity.id
_entity.type
_entity.pdbx_description
1 polymer ?
#
loop_
_entity_poly.entity_id
_entity_poly.type
_entity_poly.pdbx_seq_one_letter_code
_entity_poly.pdbx_strand_id
1 'polypeptide(L)'
;SVFDEGFTDGASEMELSISFPSCWVGGNTLDSPDQSHVAFPSGERDDAPCPDTHPVRIPRLDFFIRFFNTERAKWEFSDGTTTFHADYVSGWDEEFLQSLLDGSDGDVDSKVTFRDGLVHQGDDNAYRQELKDKTVVT
;
A
#
# COMPACT_ATOMS: atom_id res chain seq x y z
N SER A 1 -9.81 6.25 -14.02
CA SER A 1 -9.32 6.22 -15.41
C SER A 1 -9.68 4.88 -16.01
N VAL A 2 -10.38 4.87 -17.14
CA VAL A 2 -10.72 3.64 -17.86
C VAL A 2 -9.50 3.28 -18.70
N PHE A 3 -8.88 2.13 -18.45
CA PHE A 3 -7.87 1.58 -19.34
C PHE A 3 -8.61 0.78 -20.41
N ASP A 4 -8.47 1.17 -21.68
CA ASP A 4 -8.88 0.36 -22.83
C ASP A 4 -7.70 -0.57 -23.17
N GLU A 5 -7.93 -1.72 -23.80
CA GLU A 5 -6.88 -2.69 -24.15
C GLU A 5 -5.62 -1.99 -24.71
N GLY A 6 -4.53 -2.01 -23.94
CA GLY A 6 -3.40 -1.12 -24.16
C GLY A 6 -2.31 -1.76 -24.99
N PHE A 7 -2.01 -1.21 -26.17
CA PHE A 7 -0.75 -1.47 -26.86
C PHE A 7 0.31 -0.49 -26.34
N THR A 8 1.41 -0.98 -25.78
CA THR A 8 2.57 -0.16 -25.39
C THR A 8 3.45 0.12 -26.60
N ASP A 9 3.16 1.18 -27.36
CA ASP A 9 4.04 1.61 -28.46
C ASP A 9 5.26 2.35 -27.90
N GLY A 10 6.39 1.65 -27.78
CA GLY A 10 7.68 2.24 -27.39
C GLY A 10 7.93 2.44 -25.90
N ALA A 11 6.98 2.10 -25.02
CA ALA A 11 7.22 2.07 -23.58
C ALA A 11 7.87 0.74 -23.16
N SER A 12 9.09 0.81 -22.60
CA SER A 12 9.82 -0.34 -22.07
C SER A 12 9.35 -0.79 -20.69
N GLU A 13 8.49 0.00 -20.06
CA GLU A 13 7.89 -0.26 -18.76
C GLU A 13 6.39 0.01 -18.80
N MET A 14 5.63 -0.83 -18.11
CA MET A 14 4.21 -0.64 -17.81
C MET A 14 4.04 -0.64 -16.30
N GLU A 15 3.27 0.31 -15.79
CA GLU A 15 2.94 0.42 -14.37
C GLU A 15 1.43 0.26 -14.17
N LEU A 16 1.05 -0.60 -13.23
CA LEU A 16 -0.28 -0.63 -12.62
C LEU A 16 -0.17 0.04 -11.25
N SER A 17 -1.03 1.02 -10.99
CA SER A 17 -1.02 1.75 -9.71
C SER A 17 -2.40 1.86 -9.10
N ILE A 18 -2.52 1.46 -7.83
CA ILE A 18 -3.75 1.57 -7.04
C ILE A 18 -3.45 2.26 -5.71
N SER A 19 -4.25 3.27 -5.40
CA SER A 19 -4.24 3.97 -4.13
C SER A 19 -5.44 3.52 -3.30
N PHE A 20 -5.18 3.17 -2.05
CA PHE A 20 -6.23 2.78 -1.11
C PHE A 20 -6.85 4.00 -0.42
N PRO A 21 -8.12 3.91 0.00
CA PRO A 21 -8.70 4.81 0.99
C PRO A 21 -7.78 5.00 2.22
N SER A 22 -7.73 6.22 2.76
CA SER A 22 -6.88 6.56 3.92
C SER A 22 -7.66 7.18 5.09
N CYS A 23 -8.99 7.04 5.07
CA CYS A 23 -9.89 7.48 6.12
C CYS A 23 -10.79 6.32 6.55
N TRP A 24 -10.95 6.12 7.85
CA TRP A 24 -11.71 5.04 8.45
C TRP A 24 -12.88 5.58 9.28
N VAL A 25 -13.99 4.84 9.29
CA VAL A 25 -15.21 5.18 10.04
C VAL A 25 -15.00 5.19 11.56
N GLY A 26 -14.04 4.42 12.05
CA GLY A 26 -13.76 4.25 13.49
C GLY A 26 -14.54 3.10 14.14
N GLY A 27 -14.36 2.95 15.46
CA GLY A 27 -15.05 1.94 16.25
C GLY A 27 -14.45 0.53 16.08
N ASN A 28 -15.30 -0.50 16.04
CA ASN A 28 -14.86 -1.90 15.88
C ASN A 28 -15.13 -2.43 14.45
N THR A 29 -15.31 -1.54 13.48
CA THR A 29 -15.62 -1.91 12.10
C THR A 29 -14.33 -2.25 11.35
N LEU A 30 -13.92 -3.52 11.43
CA LEU A 30 -12.68 -4.00 10.81
C LEU A 30 -12.84 -4.37 9.34
N ASP A 31 -14.03 -4.82 8.93
CA ASP A 31 -14.33 -5.23 7.56
C ASP A 31 -15.81 -4.97 7.27
N SER A 32 -16.12 -4.67 6.01
CA SER A 32 -17.49 -4.59 5.52
C SER A 32 -17.55 -5.15 4.09
N PRO A 33 -18.61 -5.92 3.75
CA PRO A 33 -18.75 -6.52 2.41
C PRO A 33 -18.73 -5.52 1.25
N ASP A 34 -18.99 -4.25 1.54
CA ASP A 34 -19.12 -3.14 0.59
C ASP A 34 -18.02 -2.08 0.74
N GLN A 35 -16.98 -2.33 1.55
CA GLN A 35 -15.88 -1.39 1.83
C GLN A 35 -16.31 -0.04 2.44
N SER A 36 -17.56 0.09 2.91
CA SER A 36 -18.10 1.29 3.57
C SER A 36 -17.42 1.70 4.88
N HIS A 37 -16.52 0.87 5.40
CA HIS A 37 -15.72 1.20 6.58
C HIS A 37 -14.57 2.16 6.25
N VAL A 38 -14.21 2.34 4.97
CA VAL A 38 -13.15 3.23 4.53
C VAL A 38 -13.59 4.23 3.44
N ALA A 39 -12.94 5.39 3.39
CA ALA A 39 -13.18 6.42 2.38
C ALA A 39 -11.90 7.14 1.94
N PHE A 40 -11.95 7.76 0.76
CA PHE A 40 -10.92 8.68 0.31
C PHE A 40 -11.04 10.04 1.04
N PRO A 41 -9.93 10.76 1.26
CA PRO A 41 -9.95 12.14 1.72
C PRO A 41 -10.80 13.04 0.82
N SER A 42 -11.32 14.14 1.36
CA SER A 42 -12.24 15.06 0.65
C SER A 42 -11.52 16.00 -0.36
N GLY A 43 -10.31 15.67 -0.79
CA GLY A 43 -9.52 16.44 -1.73
C GLY A 43 -8.39 15.62 -2.36
N GLU A 44 -7.75 16.18 -3.39
CA GLU A 44 -6.72 15.50 -4.19
C GLU A 44 -5.32 15.52 -3.56
N ARG A 45 -5.13 16.29 -2.49
CA ARG A 45 -3.83 16.40 -1.83
C ARG A 45 -3.64 15.27 -0.84
N ASP A 46 -2.39 14.84 -0.67
CA ASP A 46 -2.05 13.79 0.30
C ASP A 46 -2.43 14.19 1.74
N ASP A 47 -2.41 15.47 2.07
CA ASP A 47 -2.79 16.03 3.37
C ASP A 47 -4.28 16.42 3.47
N ALA A 48 -5.09 16.09 2.46
CA ALA A 48 -6.51 16.43 2.46
C ALA A 48 -7.23 15.85 3.69
N PRO A 49 -8.19 16.59 4.27
CA PRO A 49 -8.92 16.14 5.44
C PRO A 49 -9.80 14.94 5.11
N CYS A 50 -9.98 14.08 6.10
CA CYS A 50 -10.97 13.02 6.02
C CYS A 50 -12.39 13.58 6.07
N PRO A 51 -13.36 12.97 5.36
CA PRO A 51 -14.76 13.37 5.46
C PRO A 51 -15.30 13.09 6.86
N ASP A 52 -16.30 13.86 7.29
CA ASP A 52 -16.92 13.70 8.63
C ASP A 52 -17.49 12.29 8.87
N THR A 53 -17.83 11.56 7.80
CA THR A 53 -18.29 10.16 7.86
C THR A 53 -17.18 9.16 8.19
N HIS A 54 -15.92 9.53 7.97
CA HIS A 54 -14.74 8.67 8.18
C HIS A 54 -13.62 9.47 8.88
N PRO A 55 -13.84 9.92 10.12
CA PRO A 55 -12.99 10.94 10.73
C PRO A 55 -11.59 10.45 11.13
N VAL A 56 -11.33 9.14 11.10
CA VAL A 56 -10.05 8.57 11.56
C VAL A 56 -9.09 8.46 10.39
N ARG A 57 -7.98 9.20 10.43
CA ARG A 57 -6.89 9.07 9.45
C ARG A 57 -6.14 7.76 9.70
N ILE A 58 -5.92 6.99 8.64
CA ILE A 58 -5.11 5.76 8.65
C ILE A 58 -3.94 5.90 7.67
N PRO A 59 -2.90 5.05 7.77
CA PRO A 59 -1.80 5.05 6.80
C PRO A 59 -2.33 4.87 5.38
N ARG A 60 -1.79 5.65 4.45
CA ARG A 60 -2.10 5.49 3.02
C ARG A 60 -1.26 4.36 2.45
N LEU A 61 -1.92 3.46 1.74
CA LEU A 61 -1.27 2.42 0.95
C LEU A 61 -1.38 2.77 -0.53
N ASP A 62 -0.26 2.71 -1.23
CA ASP A 62 -0.18 2.83 -2.68
C ASP A 62 0.62 1.65 -3.21
N PHE A 63 0.02 0.86 -4.09
CA PHE A 63 0.71 -0.23 -4.78
C PHE A 63 1.11 0.23 -6.17
N PHE A 64 2.38 0.01 -6.51
CA PHE A 64 2.94 0.24 -7.82
C PHE A 64 3.54 -1.09 -8.31
N ILE A 65 2.92 -1.68 -9.33
CA ILE A 65 3.37 -2.93 -9.94
C ILE A 65 3.95 -2.58 -11.30
N ARG A 66 5.23 -2.91 -11.48
CA ARG A 66 5.98 -2.54 -12.68
C ARG A 66 6.38 -3.78 -13.46
N PHE A 67 6.07 -3.77 -14.74
CA PHE A 67 6.47 -4.77 -15.70
C PHE A 67 7.52 -4.16 -16.63
N PHE A 68 8.68 -4.81 -16.73
CA PHE A 68 9.78 -4.37 -17.58
C PHE A 68 9.80 -5.15 -18.90
N ASN A 69 10.45 -4.59 -19.90
CA ASN A 69 10.56 -5.14 -21.26
C ASN A 69 9.19 -5.30 -21.95
N THR A 70 8.26 -4.37 -21.68
CA THR A 70 6.92 -4.38 -22.25
C THR A 70 6.84 -3.73 -23.63
N GLU A 71 7.97 -3.55 -24.32
CA GLU A 71 7.98 -2.90 -25.63
C GLU A 71 7.12 -3.70 -26.62
N ARG A 72 6.07 -3.08 -27.15
CA ARG A 72 5.10 -3.73 -28.07
C ARG A 72 4.37 -4.93 -27.45
N ALA A 73 4.31 -5.02 -26.12
CA ALA A 73 3.55 -6.05 -25.43
C ALA A 73 2.04 -5.84 -25.63
N LYS A 74 1.31 -6.93 -25.79
CA LYS A 74 -0.14 -6.98 -25.59
C LYS A 74 -0.38 -7.59 -24.22
N TRP A 75 -1.29 -7.00 -23.46
CA TRP A 75 -1.65 -7.46 -22.13
C TRP A 75 -3.16 -7.41 -21.97
N GLU A 76 -3.65 -8.32 -21.14
CA GLU A 76 -5.04 -8.40 -20.69
C GLU A 76 -5.03 -8.94 -19.26
N PHE A 77 -6.00 -8.56 -18.44
CA PHE A 77 -6.23 -9.28 -17.19
C PHE A 77 -6.83 -10.66 -17.50
N SER A 78 -6.56 -11.64 -16.64
CA SER A 78 -7.02 -13.03 -16.87
C SER A 78 -8.53 -13.20 -16.88
N ASP A 79 -9.27 -12.21 -16.37
CA ASP A 79 -10.73 -12.13 -16.42
C ASP A 79 -11.26 -11.40 -17.67
N GLY A 80 -10.37 -10.93 -18.55
CA GLY A 80 -10.70 -10.17 -19.75
C GLY A 80 -11.24 -8.77 -19.47
N THR A 81 -11.21 -8.30 -18.23
CA THR A 81 -11.62 -6.94 -17.88
C THR A 81 -10.41 -5.99 -17.87
N THR A 82 -10.68 -4.71 -17.61
CA THR A 82 -9.63 -3.70 -17.38
C THR A 82 -9.67 -3.16 -15.95
N THR A 83 -10.43 -3.83 -15.08
CA THR A 83 -10.55 -3.51 -13.66
C THR A 83 -9.61 -4.42 -12.88
N PHE A 84 -8.78 -3.83 -12.04
CA PHE A 84 -7.99 -4.59 -11.08
C PHE A 84 -8.35 -4.16 -9.66
N HIS A 85 -8.22 -5.09 -8.74
CA HIS A 85 -8.36 -4.86 -7.31
C HIS A 85 -7.09 -5.35 -6.62
N ALA A 86 -6.90 -4.89 -5.40
CA ALA A 86 -5.84 -5.37 -4.54
C ALA A 86 -6.39 -5.43 -3.11
N ASP A 87 -5.97 -6.47 -2.39
CA ASP A 87 -6.24 -6.63 -0.98
C ASP A 87 -4.94 -6.45 -0.19
N TYR A 88 -5.03 -5.88 1.00
CA TYR A 88 -3.92 -5.76 1.92
C TYR A 88 -4.30 -6.43 3.25
N VAL A 89 -3.41 -7.29 3.72
CA VAL A 89 -3.49 -7.89 5.05
C VAL A 89 -2.16 -7.64 5.74
N SER A 90 -2.20 -7.04 6.93
CA SER A 90 -1.01 -6.83 7.73
C SER A 90 -0.70 -8.07 8.57
N GLY A 91 0.53 -8.55 8.48
CA GLY A 91 1.10 -9.54 9.40
C GLY A 91 2.10 -8.93 10.39
N TRP A 92 2.17 -7.61 10.49
CA TRP A 92 3.11 -6.91 11.37
C TRP A 92 2.65 -7.01 12.83
N ASP A 93 3.61 -7.05 13.75
CA ASP A 93 3.33 -6.78 15.16
C ASP A 93 2.77 -5.36 15.30
N GLU A 94 1.65 -5.24 16.03
CA GLU A 94 0.88 -4.00 16.12
C GLU A 94 1.66 -2.88 16.81
N GLU A 95 2.37 -3.19 17.91
CA GLU A 95 3.18 -2.22 18.64
C GLU A 95 4.34 -1.71 17.77
N PHE A 96 4.97 -2.63 17.05
CA PHE A 96 6.04 -2.27 16.13
C PHE A 96 5.55 -1.41 14.97
N LEU A 97 4.45 -1.79 14.30
CA LEU A 97 3.89 -1.00 13.22
C LEU A 97 3.48 0.40 13.70
N GLN A 98 2.85 0.50 14.88
CA GLN A 98 2.49 1.79 15.46
C GLN A 98 3.72 2.67 15.73
N SER A 99 4.82 2.08 16.21
CA SER A 99 6.07 2.81 16.45
C SER A 99 6.66 3.44 15.19
N LEU A 100 6.55 2.76 14.03
CA LEU A 100 7.00 3.27 12.74
C LEU A 100 6.09 4.41 12.25
N LEU A 101 4.77 4.24 12.40
CA LEU A 101 3.81 5.26 12.00
C LEU A 101 3.92 6.54 12.82
N ASP A 102 4.28 6.42 14.10
CA ASP A 102 4.52 7.55 15.00
C ASP A 102 5.88 8.25 14.74
N GLY A 103 6.70 7.73 13.82
CA GLY A 103 8.02 8.27 13.49
C GLY A 103 9.05 8.13 14.61
N SER A 104 8.85 7.15 15.50
CA SER A 104 9.71 6.95 16.68
C SER A 104 11.08 6.32 16.38
N ASP A 105 11.28 5.83 15.16
CA ASP A 105 12.56 5.33 14.63
C ASP A 105 13.46 6.45 14.08
N GLY A 106 12.96 7.70 14.03
CA GLY A 106 13.70 8.86 13.55
C GLY A 106 13.59 9.10 12.04
N ASP A 107 12.82 8.31 11.29
CA ASP A 107 12.53 8.55 9.88
C ASP A 107 11.17 9.24 9.72
N VAL A 108 11.22 10.56 9.53
CA VAL A 108 10.01 11.42 9.37
C VAL A 108 9.41 11.37 7.97
N ASP A 109 10.01 10.63 7.03
CA ASP A 109 9.37 10.25 5.77
C ASP A 109 8.88 8.80 5.93
N SER A 110 7.78 8.61 6.66
CA SER A 110 7.15 7.30 6.93
C SER A 110 6.60 6.60 5.70
N LYS A 111 7.17 6.87 4.52
CA LYS A 111 7.10 6.04 3.34
C LYS A 111 7.92 4.79 3.62
N VAL A 112 7.29 3.81 4.26
CA VAL A 112 7.78 2.43 4.27
C VAL A 112 7.71 1.94 2.83
N THR A 113 8.71 2.30 2.04
CA THR A 113 8.91 1.73 0.72
C THR A 113 9.68 0.45 0.93
N PHE A 114 9.12 -0.68 0.49
CA PHE A 114 9.88 -1.91 0.32
C PHE A 114 10.88 -1.73 -0.83
N ARG A 115 11.85 -0.82 -0.66
CA ARG A 115 13.03 -0.72 -1.52
C ARG A 115 14.16 -1.42 -0.80
N ASP A 116 14.88 -2.23 -1.55
CA ASP A 116 16.21 -2.70 -1.19
C ASP A 116 17.06 -1.46 -0.84
N GLY A 117 17.24 -1.17 0.44
CA GLY A 117 17.84 0.10 0.88
C GLY A 117 17.42 0.68 2.23
N LEU A 118 16.43 0.13 2.94
CA LEU A 118 16.30 0.41 4.37
C LEU A 118 17.47 -0.25 5.12
N VAL A 119 18.60 0.46 5.17
CA VAL A 119 19.74 0.09 6.01
C VAL A 119 19.37 0.46 7.44
N HIS A 120 19.01 -0.53 8.22
CA HIS A 120 18.84 -0.35 9.67
C HIS A 120 20.18 0.13 10.24
N GLN A 121 20.20 1.27 10.93
CA GLN A 121 21.36 1.68 11.71
C GLN A 121 21.40 0.84 12.99
N GLY A 122 21.85 -0.41 12.87
CA GLY A 122 21.93 -1.41 13.93
C GLY A 122 22.59 -2.71 13.46
N ASP A 123 22.74 -3.69 14.35
CA ASP A 123 23.21 -5.02 13.96
C ASP A 123 22.07 -5.79 13.28
N ASP A 124 22.05 -5.74 11.95
CA ASP A 124 21.11 -6.47 11.11
C ASP A 124 20.99 -7.95 11.46
N ASN A 125 22.04 -8.59 11.98
CA ASN A 125 21.96 -10.00 12.36
C ASN A 125 21.18 -10.21 13.65
N ALA A 126 21.33 -9.32 14.63
CA ALA A 126 20.55 -9.36 15.86
C ALA A 126 19.06 -9.10 15.58
N TYR A 127 18.77 -8.10 14.74
CA TYR A 127 17.41 -7.75 14.35
C TYR A 127 16.73 -8.87 13.51
N ARG A 128 17.46 -9.47 12.56
CA ARG A 128 16.97 -10.64 11.79
C ARG A 128 16.69 -11.85 12.68
N GLN A 129 17.46 -12.05 13.74
CA GLN A 129 17.25 -13.14 14.69
C GLN A 129 15.97 -12.90 15.53
N GLU A 130 15.79 -11.67 16.02
CA GLU A 130 14.59 -11.26 16.74
C GLU A 130 13.32 -11.39 15.88
N LEU A 131 13.39 -10.99 14.60
CA LEU A 131 12.28 -11.14 13.66
C LEU A 131 11.96 -12.60 13.36
N LYS A 132 12.96 -13.48 13.22
CA LYS A 132 12.71 -14.93 13.03
C LYS A 132 11.98 -15.56 14.21
N ASP A 133 12.25 -15.07 15.42
CA ASP A 133 11.62 -15.58 16.64
C ASP A 133 10.20 -15.00 16.85
N LYS A 134 9.88 -13.88 16.17
CA LYS A 134 8.57 -13.18 16.26
C LYS A 134 7.68 -13.36 15.03
N THR A 135 8.21 -13.82 13.89
CA THR A 135 7.45 -13.99 12.66
C THR A 135 6.76 -15.36 12.65
N VAL A 136 5.44 -15.36 12.82
CA VAL A 136 4.61 -16.52 12.47
C VAL A 136 4.35 -16.44 10.96
N VAL A 137 4.98 -17.32 10.19
CA VAL A 137 4.61 -17.54 8.79
C VAL A 137 3.41 -18.48 8.77
N THR A 138 2.22 -17.96 8.45
CA THR A 138 1.08 -18.76 7.97
C THR A 138 0.94 -18.63 6.48
#